data_AF-J5T9W4-F1
#
_entry.id   AF-J5T9W4-F1
#
_cell.length_a   1.000
_cell.length_b   1.000
_cell.length_c   1.000
_cell.angle_alpha   90.00
_cell.angle_beta   90.00
_cell.angle_gamma   90.00
#
_symmetry.space_group_name_H-M   'P 1'
#
loop_
_entity.id
_entity.type
_entity.pdbx_description
1 polymer ?
#
loop_
_entity_poly.entity_id
_entity_poly.type
_entity_poly.pdbx_seq_one_letter_code
_entity_poly.pdbx_strand_id
1 'polypeptide(L)'
;MAFENLNVPQLAVLPSPLASLFAMNAVSGAVLHIGREASEVNIVYDSIVRWEATATVDVGEVDCERHLEKLLLADEKLDKELKSVAGVESFAPGQKEQYVKEIREFIFAECVGDDIEVPIAKTAVKAAVVTSNKKPEEEDDAFDVAKKLTADAVPQAIPNPSHKSKKALAAAAAAASKAEADAAAAAEAADVIVVTIPSLPEKEITVGSVRHRLAEPLLFGTKKGGDTVWEAIGRAIEHEGLNTWERLTIWDSIGVIGNMARFKCKFTRQIRN
;
A
#
# COMPACT_ATOMS: atom_id res chain seq x y z
N MET A 1 -5.00 -40.06 3.06
CA MET A 1 -3.60 -39.61 2.87
C MET A 1 -2.88 -39.36 4.20
N ALA A 2 -3.35 -38.44 5.07
CA ALA A 2 -2.66 -38.16 6.34
C ALA A 2 -2.50 -39.41 7.25
N PHE A 3 -3.60 -40.08 7.63
CA PHE A 3 -3.50 -41.21 8.56
C PHE A 3 -2.89 -42.47 7.95
N GLU A 4 -3.22 -42.81 6.70
CA GLU A 4 -2.79 -44.08 6.08
C GLU A 4 -1.38 -44.02 5.46
N ASN A 5 -1.00 -42.88 4.87
CA ASN A 5 0.30 -42.76 4.18
C ASN A 5 1.35 -42.06 5.05
N LEU A 6 0.95 -41.05 5.83
CA LEU A 6 1.86 -40.27 6.66
C LEU A 6 1.86 -40.72 8.13
N ASN A 7 0.94 -41.62 8.52
CA ASN A 7 0.80 -42.13 9.89
C ASN A 7 0.82 -41.01 10.95
N VAL A 8 0.19 -39.86 10.65
CA VAL A 8 0.20 -38.71 11.56
C VAL A 8 -0.61 -39.05 12.82
N PRO A 9 -0.09 -38.83 14.05
CA PRO A 9 -0.78 -39.18 15.28
C PRO A 9 -2.08 -38.37 15.49
N GLN A 10 -2.16 -37.17 14.92
CA GLN A 10 -3.32 -36.32 14.98
C GLN A 10 -3.36 -35.38 13.77
N LEU A 11 -4.57 -35.05 13.30
CA LEU A 11 -4.83 -34.05 12.27
C LEU A 11 -5.91 -33.09 12.80
N ALA A 12 -5.67 -31.79 12.67
CA ALA A 12 -6.64 -30.75 12.97
C ALA A 12 -6.82 -29.86 11.73
N VAL A 13 -8.07 -29.49 11.42
CA VAL A 13 -8.42 -28.60 10.31
C VAL A 13 -9.02 -27.34 10.91
N LEU A 14 -8.39 -26.20 10.63
CA LEU A 14 -8.83 -24.89 11.09
C LEU A 14 -9.18 -24.03 9.86
N PRO A 15 -10.38 -23.44 9.81
CA PRO A 15 -10.71 -22.49 8.75
C PRO A 15 -9.76 -21.30 8.77
N SER A 16 -9.19 -20.96 7.61
CA SER A 16 -8.34 -19.79 7.42
C SER A 16 -8.91 -18.50 8.02
N PRO A 17 -10.19 -18.10 7.80
CA PRO A 17 -10.70 -16.85 8.37
C PRO A 17 -10.71 -16.84 9.90
N LEU A 18 -10.94 -17.99 10.54
CA LEU A 18 -10.90 -18.11 11.99
C LEU A 18 -9.46 -17.97 12.51
N ALA A 19 -8.51 -18.63 11.85
CA ALA A 19 -7.08 -18.54 12.17
C ALA A 19 -6.57 -17.09 12.09
N SER A 20 -7.02 -16.34 11.07
CA SER A 20 -6.60 -14.95 10.85
C SER A 20 -7.10 -14.00 11.94
N LEU A 21 -8.35 -14.12 12.39
CA LEU A 21 -8.85 -13.29 13.49
C LEU A 21 -8.18 -13.64 14.82
N PHE A 22 -7.93 -14.93 15.08
CA PHE A 22 -7.17 -15.33 16.26
C PHE A 22 -5.75 -14.75 16.27
N ALA A 23 -5.09 -14.69 15.10
CA ALA A 23 -3.80 -14.02 14.97
C ALA A 23 -3.88 -12.51 15.29
N MET A 24 -5.04 -11.89 15.08
CA MET A 24 -5.31 -10.48 15.42
C MET A 24 -5.86 -10.28 16.85
N ASN A 25 -5.93 -11.36 17.66
CA ASN A 25 -6.55 -11.35 18.99
C ASN A 25 -8.02 -10.86 18.97
N ALA A 26 -8.75 -11.20 17.91
CA ALA A 26 -10.17 -10.91 17.73
C ALA A 26 -10.98 -12.21 17.58
N VAL A 27 -12.24 -12.17 18.02
CA VAL A 27 -13.18 -13.33 17.95
C VAL A 27 -14.35 -13.10 16.99
N SER A 28 -14.61 -11.85 16.64
CA SER A 28 -15.61 -11.44 15.66
C SER A 28 -14.96 -10.46 14.69
N GLY A 29 -15.41 -10.43 13.44
CA GLY A 29 -14.89 -9.54 12.40
C GLY A 29 -15.12 -10.06 10.98
N ALA A 30 -14.73 -9.24 10.00
CA ALA A 30 -14.68 -9.64 8.61
C ALA A 30 -13.23 -9.98 8.23
N VAL A 31 -13.04 -11.06 7.48
CA VAL A 31 -11.73 -11.44 6.93
C VAL A 31 -11.81 -11.41 5.41
N LEU A 32 -11.06 -10.49 4.83
CA LEU A 32 -10.82 -10.41 3.39
C LEU A 32 -9.58 -11.24 3.05
N HIS A 33 -9.76 -12.28 2.25
CA HIS A 33 -8.68 -13.04 1.65
C HIS A 33 -8.50 -12.67 0.20
N ILE A 34 -7.35 -12.06 -0.11
CA ILE A 34 -6.95 -11.75 -1.49
C ILE A 34 -6.18 -12.94 -2.04
N GLY A 35 -6.90 -13.77 -2.80
CA GLY A 35 -6.32 -14.91 -3.49
C GLY A 35 -5.66 -14.52 -4.82
N ARG A 36 -5.19 -15.55 -5.54
CA ARG A 36 -4.49 -15.36 -6.81
C ARG A 36 -5.41 -14.91 -7.95
N GLU A 37 -6.57 -15.54 -8.08
CA GLU A 37 -7.54 -15.28 -9.15
C GLU A 37 -8.82 -14.61 -8.64
N ALA A 38 -9.22 -14.92 -7.40
CA ALA A 38 -10.41 -14.37 -6.77
C ALA A 38 -10.09 -13.96 -5.33
N SER A 39 -10.87 -13.01 -4.82
CA SER A 39 -10.84 -12.61 -3.42
C SER A 39 -12.15 -13.00 -2.74
N GLU A 40 -12.05 -13.38 -1.47
CA GLU A 40 -13.17 -13.88 -0.69
C GLU A 40 -13.28 -13.10 0.61
N VAL A 41 -14.49 -12.75 1.00
CA VAL A 41 -14.79 -12.11 2.28
C VAL A 41 -15.59 -13.10 3.10
N ASN A 42 -15.05 -13.45 4.27
CA ASN A 42 -15.70 -14.34 5.22
C ASN A 42 -16.01 -13.57 6.49
N ILE A 43 -17.24 -13.72 6.98
CA ILE A 43 -17.68 -13.13 8.24
C ILE A 43 -17.51 -14.15 9.37
N VAL A 44 -16.94 -13.70 10.48
CA VAL A 44 -16.82 -14.49 11.70
C VAL A 44 -17.48 -13.72 12.83
N TYR A 45 -18.31 -14.40 13.60
CA TYR A 45 -18.95 -13.83 14.77
C TYR A 45 -18.87 -14.82 15.92
N ASP A 46 -18.35 -14.38 17.06
CA ASP A 46 -18.17 -15.19 18.27
C ASP A 46 -17.43 -16.52 18.00
N SER A 47 -16.33 -16.45 17.26
CA SER A 47 -15.52 -17.60 16.82
C SER A 47 -16.23 -18.60 15.91
N ILE A 48 -17.38 -18.24 15.34
CA ILE A 48 -18.12 -19.05 14.37
C ILE A 48 -18.06 -18.36 13.00
N VAL A 49 -17.60 -19.10 11.99
CA VAL A 49 -17.64 -18.62 10.60
C VAL A 49 -19.07 -18.70 10.07
N ARG A 50 -19.58 -17.57 9.57
CA ARG A 50 -20.89 -17.42 8.93
C ARG A 50 -20.75 -17.65 7.43
N TRP A 51 -20.72 -18.92 7.03
CA TRP A 51 -20.54 -19.32 5.62
C TRP A 51 -21.63 -18.80 4.69
N GLU A 52 -22.83 -18.58 5.23
CA GLU A 52 -23.96 -17.97 4.53
C GLU A 52 -23.71 -16.49 4.19
N ALA A 53 -22.88 -15.80 4.97
CA ALA A 53 -22.53 -14.39 4.78
C ALA A 53 -21.18 -14.22 4.07
N THR A 54 -20.73 -15.24 3.34
CA THR A 54 -19.50 -15.17 2.53
C THR A 54 -19.80 -14.52 1.18
N ALA A 55 -18.96 -13.57 0.77
CA ALA A 55 -19.01 -12.97 -0.56
C ALA A 55 -17.70 -13.22 -1.30
N THR A 56 -17.77 -13.46 -2.60
CA THR A 56 -16.62 -13.68 -3.47
C THR A 56 -16.59 -12.66 -4.60
N VAL A 57 -15.40 -12.28 -5.03
CA VAL A 57 -15.18 -11.39 -6.17
C VAL A 57 -14.08 -11.93 -7.06
N ASP A 58 -14.32 -11.92 -8.37
CA ASP A 58 -13.38 -12.38 -9.41
C ASP A 58 -12.31 -11.33 -9.69
N VAL A 59 -11.63 -10.89 -8.63
CA VAL A 59 -10.45 -10.01 -8.70
C VAL A 59 -9.42 -10.55 -7.72
N GLY A 60 -8.21 -10.79 -8.20
CA GLY A 60 -7.12 -11.33 -7.39
C GLY A 60 -5.76 -10.71 -7.71
N GLU A 61 -4.70 -11.34 -7.20
CA GLU A 61 -3.31 -10.96 -7.44
C GLU A 61 -2.96 -10.86 -8.93
N VAL A 62 -3.47 -11.78 -9.76
CA VAL A 62 -3.19 -11.83 -11.22
C VAL A 62 -3.68 -10.57 -11.94
N ASP A 63 -4.80 -10.00 -11.50
CA ASP A 63 -5.31 -8.76 -12.09
C ASP A 63 -4.45 -7.56 -11.70
N CYS A 64 -3.93 -7.54 -10.47
CA CYS A 64 -2.93 -6.57 -10.02
C CYS A 64 -1.61 -6.68 -10.79
N GLU A 65 -1.11 -7.90 -11.02
CA GLU A 65 0.07 -8.14 -11.86
C GLU A 65 -0.11 -7.60 -13.27
N ARG A 66 -1.24 -7.95 -13.91
CA ARG A 66 -1.57 -7.50 -15.27
C ARG A 66 -1.74 -5.99 -15.35
N HIS A 67 -2.29 -5.37 -14.30
CA HIS A 67 -2.43 -3.91 -14.23
C HIS A 67 -1.07 -3.24 -14.09
N LEU A 68 -0.19 -3.77 -13.23
CA LEU A 68 1.16 -3.24 -13.07
C LEU A 68 1.95 -3.33 -14.38
N GLU A 69 1.87 -4.45 -15.11
CA GLU A 69 2.50 -4.58 -16.42
C GLU A 69 2.04 -3.49 -17.40
N LYS A 70 0.73 -3.22 -17.48
CA LYS A 70 0.19 -2.16 -18.32
C LYS A 70 0.71 -0.78 -17.91
N LEU A 71 0.82 -0.53 -16.61
CA LEU A 71 1.33 0.73 -16.08
C LEU A 71 2.82 0.91 -16.39
N LEU A 72 3.63 -0.15 -16.23
CA LEU A 72 5.06 -0.13 -16.54
C LEU A 72 5.30 0.02 -18.05
N LEU A 73 4.49 -0.62 -18.90
CA LEU A 73 4.58 -0.46 -20.35
C LEU A 73 4.24 0.96 -20.83
N ALA A 74 3.37 1.66 -20.10
CA ALA A 74 2.95 3.03 -20.42
C ALA A 74 3.87 4.11 -19.84
N ASP A 75 4.85 3.76 -18.98
CA ASP A 75 5.71 4.73 -18.33
C ASP A 75 6.88 5.16 -19.23
N GLU A 76 6.86 6.43 -19.63
CA GLU A 76 7.90 7.04 -20.44
C GLU A 76 9.25 7.19 -19.70
N LYS A 77 9.24 7.28 -18.36
CA LYS A 77 10.47 7.40 -17.56
C LYS A 77 11.22 6.08 -17.57
N LEU A 78 10.51 4.99 -17.27
CA LEU A 78 11.04 3.63 -17.33
C LEU A 78 11.57 3.30 -18.73
N ASP A 79 10.87 3.72 -19.79
CA ASP A 79 11.33 3.51 -21.16
C ASP A 79 12.66 4.19 -21.47
N LYS A 80 12.91 5.39 -20.94
CA LYS A 80 14.17 6.12 -21.13
C LYS A 80 15.32 5.43 -20.38
N GLU A 81 15.06 4.96 -19.17
CA GLU A 81 16.03 4.24 -18.36
C GLU A 81 16.35 2.86 -18.94
N LEU A 82 15.34 2.11 -19.39
CA LEU A 82 15.56 0.84 -20.07
C LEU A 82 16.37 1.00 -21.35
N LYS A 83 16.17 2.08 -22.12
CA LYS A 83 16.97 2.37 -23.31
C LYS A 83 18.42 2.74 -22.98
N SER A 84 18.64 3.56 -21.94
CA SER A 84 20.00 3.93 -21.52
C SER A 84 20.76 2.71 -20.96
N VAL A 85 20.06 1.86 -20.21
CA VAL A 85 20.59 0.63 -19.62
C VAL A 85 20.83 -0.44 -20.67
N ALA A 86 19.93 -0.65 -21.62
CA ALA A 86 20.11 -1.63 -22.70
C ALA A 86 21.11 -1.15 -23.77
N GLY A 87 21.36 0.16 -23.88
CA GLY A 87 22.22 0.74 -24.92
C GLY A 87 21.63 0.62 -26.32
N VAL A 88 20.30 0.49 -26.43
CA VAL A 88 19.58 0.29 -27.70
C VAL A 88 18.64 1.46 -27.96
N GLU A 89 18.67 2.03 -29.17
CA GLU A 89 17.81 3.14 -29.56
C GLU A 89 16.34 2.72 -29.78
N SER A 90 16.11 1.46 -30.15
CA SER A 90 14.78 0.87 -30.38
C SER A 90 14.73 -0.60 -29.97
N PHE A 91 13.72 -1.00 -29.18
CA PHE A 91 13.53 -2.39 -28.77
C PHE A 91 13.06 -3.26 -29.94
N ALA A 92 13.53 -4.51 -30.01
CA ALA A 92 12.92 -5.51 -30.89
C ALA A 92 11.49 -5.86 -30.38
N PRO A 93 10.58 -6.32 -31.25
CA PRO A 93 9.22 -6.69 -30.81
C PRO A 93 9.29 -7.78 -29.72
N GLY A 94 8.68 -7.50 -28.58
CA GLY A 94 8.63 -8.41 -27.42
C GLY A 94 9.77 -8.28 -26.40
N GLN A 95 10.87 -7.60 -26.70
CA GLN A 95 11.98 -7.44 -25.72
C GLN A 95 11.57 -6.54 -24.54
N LYS A 96 10.85 -5.45 -24.80
CA LYS A 96 10.33 -4.56 -23.75
C LYS A 96 9.39 -5.31 -22.79
N GLU A 97 8.54 -6.18 -23.32
CA GLU A 97 7.59 -6.97 -22.52
C GLU A 97 8.31 -7.98 -21.63
N GLN A 98 9.41 -8.58 -22.10
CA GLN A 98 10.24 -9.48 -21.29
C GLN A 98 10.88 -8.74 -20.11
N TYR A 99 11.51 -7.58 -20.34
CA TYR A 99 12.10 -6.79 -19.26
C TYR A 99 11.05 -6.32 -18.24
N VAL A 100 9.87 -5.88 -18.71
CA VAL A 100 8.79 -5.49 -17.80
C VAL A 100 8.28 -6.67 -16.97
N LYS A 101 8.21 -7.86 -17.55
CA LYS A 101 7.82 -9.08 -16.82
C LYS A 101 8.84 -9.43 -15.73
N GLU A 102 10.14 -9.32 -16.01
CA GLU A 102 11.19 -9.55 -15.01
C GLU A 102 11.15 -8.50 -13.89
N ILE A 103 10.95 -7.21 -14.23
CA ILE A 103 10.77 -6.15 -13.24
C ILE A 103 9.54 -6.44 -12.37
N ARG A 104 8.43 -6.89 -12.97
CA ARG A 104 7.22 -7.27 -12.24
C ARG A 104 7.51 -8.41 -11.26
N GLU A 105 8.13 -9.49 -11.72
CA GLU A 105 8.49 -10.64 -10.88
C GLU A 105 9.40 -10.22 -9.72
N PHE A 106 10.36 -9.32 -9.99
CA PHE A 106 11.22 -8.75 -8.95
C PHE A 106 10.44 -7.92 -7.92
N ILE A 107 9.55 -7.01 -8.36
CA ILE A 107 8.72 -6.20 -7.46
C ILE A 107 7.88 -7.10 -6.55
N PHE A 108 7.32 -8.20 -7.08
CA PHE A 108 6.55 -9.13 -6.29
C PHE A 108 7.40 -10.08 -5.43
N ALA A 109 8.68 -10.29 -5.74
CA ALA A 109 9.58 -11.11 -4.94
C ALA A 109 10.22 -10.32 -3.80
N GLU A 110 10.79 -9.15 -4.09
CA GLU A 110 11.70 -8.43 -3.20
C GLU A 110 11.11 -7.18 -2.53
N CYS A 111 10.08 -6.52 -3.09
CA CYS A 111 9.50 -5.32 -2.46
C CYS A 111 8.55 -5.66 -1.30
N VAL A 112 9.06 -6.34 -0.28
CA VAL A 112 8.36 -6.72 0.95
C VAL A 112 8.63 -5.66 2.03
N GLY A 113 7.78 -4.64 2.08
CA GLY A 113 7.46 -3.87 3.30
C GLY A 113 8.49 -2.90 3.90
N ASP A 114 9.79 -3.23 3.93
CA ASP A 114 10.77 -2.48 4.73
C ASP A 114 11.49 -1.34 3.98
N ASP A 115 11.56 -1.37 2.65
CA ASP A 115 12.23 -0.33 1.84
C ASP A 115 11.37 0.92 1.55
N ILE A 116 10.25 1.11 2.27
CA ILE A 116 9.33 2.24 2.05
C ILE A 116 9.04 2.91 3.39
N GLU A 117 9.85 3.92 3.72
CA GLU A 117 9.49 4.91 4.72
C GLU A 117 8.25 5.67 4.23
N VAL A 118 7.12 5.41 4.89
CA VAL A 118 5.96 6.28 4.76
C VAL A 118 6.34 7.58 5.46
N PRO A 119 6.29 8.76 4.80
CA PRO A 119 6.40 10.01 5.52
C PRO A 119 5.24 10.04 6.49
N ILE A 120 5.50 9.83 7.77
CA ILE A 120 4.52 10.03 8.84
C ILE A 120 4.22 11.52 8.78
N ALA A 121 3.14 11.87 8.08
CA ALA A 121 2.54 13.17 8.19
C ALA A 121 2.27 13.37 9.69
N LYS A 122 3.01 14.28 10.32
CA LYS A 122 2.88 14.66 11.73
C LYS A 122 1.50 15.28 11.95
N THR A 123 0.48 14.44 11.99
CA THR A 123 -0.84 14.79 12.50
C THR A 123 -0.94 14.05 13.82
N ALA A 124 -0.73 14.80 14.90
CA ALA A 124 -0.82 14.31 16.25
C ALA A 124 -2.22 13.76 16.52
N VAL A 125 -2.38 12.44 16.47
CA VAL A 125 -3.41 11.72 17.21
C VAL A 125 -2.70 10.59 17.95
N LYS A 126 -2.63 10.73 19.27
CA LYS A 126 -2.14 9.71 20.18
C LYS A 126 -3.04 8.48 20.10
N ALA A 127 -2.58 7.43 19.45
CA ALA A 127 -3.01 6.07 19.76
C ALA A 127 -1.74 5.29 20.12
N ALA A 128 -1.58 5.06 21.41
CA ALA A 128 -0.47 4.30 21.97
C ALA A 128 -0.66 2.81 21.64
N VAL A 129 0.28 2.22 20.92
CA VAL A 129 0.64 0.81 21.13
C VAL A 129 2.07 0.82 21.63
N VAL A 130 2.18 0.59 22.93
CA VAL A 130 3.42 0.35 23.65
C VAL A 130 3.83 -1.09 23.36
N THR A 131 4.89 -1.29 22.59
CA THR A 131 5.75 -2.47 22.73
C THR A 131 7.08 -1.98 23.25
N SER A 132 7.16 -1.94 24.58
CA SER A 132 8.39 -1.80 25.33
C SER A 132 9.23 -3.06 25.20
N ASN A 133 10.37 -2.95 24.55
CA ASN A 133 11.58 -3.55 25.08
C ASN A 133 12.78 -2.65 24.76
N LYS A 134 13.39 -2.13 25.83
CA LYS A 134 14.48 -1.16 25.85
C LYS A 134 15.73 -1.88 26.33
N LYS A 135 16.84 -1.79 25.60
CA LYS A 135 18.09 -1.29 26.18
C LYS A 135 19.05 -0.75 25.13
N PRO A 136 19.89 0.24 25.52
CA PRO A 136 20.46 1.24 24.63
C PRO A 136 21.96 1.03 24.42
N GLU A 137 22.52 1.62 23.38
CA GLU A 137 23.89 2.17 23.43
C GLU A 137 24.14 3.16 22.29
N GLU A 138 24.83 4.23 22.68
CA GLU A 138 25.62 5.20 21.91
C GLU A 138 24.92 6.31 21.12
N GLU A 139 24.96 7.49 21.76
CA GLU A 139 25.06 8.81 21.15
C GLU A 139 26.18 8.82 20.11
N ASP A 140 25.90 9.28 18.89
CA ASP A 140 26.92 9.94 18.09
C ASP A 140 26.31 11.06 17.24
N ASP A 141 26.89 12.24 17.45
CA ASP A 141 26.59 13.51 16.83
C ASP A 141 26.88 13.49 15.32
N ALA A 142 25.86 13.56 14.46
CA ALA A 142 26.06 13.98 13.07
C ALA A 142 24.78 14.38 12.33
N PHE A 143 24.05 15.44 12.73
CA PHE A 143 23.20 16.18 11.78
C PHE A 143 23.06 17.66 12.17
N ASP A 144 24.05 18.46 11.78
CA ASP A 144 23.93 19.92 11.74
C ASP A 144 24.46 20.48 10.42
N VAL A 145 23.61 20.52 9.39
CA VAL A 145 23.87 21.24 8.13
C VAL A 145 22.73 22.20 7.77
N ALA A 146 21.54 22.08 8.37
CA ALA A 146 20.43 22.99 8.07
C ALA A 146 20.29 24.16 9.06
N LYS A 147 21.00 24.15 10.21
CA LYS A 147 20.97 25.27 11.18
C LYS A 147 22.07 26.31 10.94
N LYS A 148 22.98 26.05 9.99
CA LYS A 148 24.20 26.84 9.76
C LYS A 148 24.30 27.54 8.41
N LEU A 149 23.22 27.56 7.63
CA LEU A 149 23.12 28.45 6.46
C LEU A 149 21.98 29.44 6.70
N THR A 150 22.34 30.44 7.52
CA THR A 150 21.88 31.84 7.48
C THR A 150 20.42 32.06 7.89
N ALA A 151 20.07 32.26 9.16
CA ALA A 151 20.46 33.39 10.02
C ALA A 151 20.34 34.75 9.32
N ASP A 152 19.13 35.33 9.31
CA ASP A 152 18.97 36.72 9.71
C ASP A 152 17.55 37.05 10.23
N ALA A 153 17.54 37.67 11.42
CA ALA A 153 16.51 38.48 12.06
C ALA A 153 15.13 37.89 12.51
N VAL A 154 15.05 37.48 13.78
CA VAL A 154 13.87 37.69 14.68
C VAL A 154 14.48 37.96 16.08
N PRO A 155 13.94 38.83 16.99
CA PRO A 155 12.52 39.11 17.21
C PRO A 155 12.13 40.55 17.64
N GLN A 156 10.84 40.90 17.56
CA GLN A 156 10.06 41.53 18.66
C GLN A 156 8.54 41.32 18.46
N ALA A 157 7.80 41.33 19.56
CA ALA A 157 6.52 40.67 19.79
C ALA A 157 5.24 41.57 19.70
N ILE A 158 4.17 41.01 19.08
CA ILE A 158 2.69 40.97 19.36
C ILE A 158 1.96 42.28 19.84
N PRO A 159 0.84 42.75 19.21
CA PRO A 159 -0.55 42.24 19.46
C PRO A 159 -1.56 42.21 18.28
N ASN A 160 -2.56 41.32 18.38
CA ASN A 160 -3.78 41.16 17.55
C ASN A 160 -4.67 42.43 17.48
N PRO A 161 -5.78 42.51 16.69
CA PRO A 161 -6.19 41.85 15.43
C PRO A 161 -6.66 42.87 14.35
N SER A 162 -7.14 42.39 13.19
CA SER A 162 -7.90 43.09 12.11
C SER A 162 -7.11 43.65 10.92
N HIS A 163 -7.64 43.38 9.71
CA HIS A 163 -7.20 43.77 8.36
C HIS A 163 -5.99 43.03 7.73
N LYS A 164 -6.18 41.76 7.37
CA LYS A 164 -5.28 41.08 6.40
C LYS A 164 -5.52 41.62 5.00
N SER A 165 -4.52 42.30 4.44
CA SER A 165 -4.50 42.74 3.05
C SER A 165 -4.50 41.53 2.11
N LYS A 166 -5.23 41.66 0.99
CA LYS A 166 -5.41 40.63 -0.07
C LYS A 166 -4.08 40.05 -0.60
N LYS A 167 -2.97 40.77 -0.42
CA LYS A 167 -1.62 40.41 -0.83
C LYS A 167 -0.92 39.42 0.12
N ALA A 168 -1.23 39.45 1.41
CA ALA A 168 -0.66 38.53 2.41
C ALA A 168 -1.29 37.13 2.36
N LEU A 169 -2.59 37.04 2.02
CA LEU A 169 -3.27 35.76 1.77
C LEU A 169 -2.77 35.07 0.48
N ALA A 170 -2.47 35.85 -0.57
CA ALA A 170 -1.90 35.32 -1.81
C ALA A 170 -0.46 34.80 -1.62
N ALA A 171 0.36 35.48 -0.81
CA ALA A 171 1.72 35.04 -0.49
C ALA A 171 1.73 33.76 0.37
N ALA A 172 0.80 33.62 1.32
CA ALA A 172 0.65 32.41 2.13
C ALA A 172 0.16 31.21 1.30
N ALA A 173 -0.77 31.42 0.36
CA ALA A 173 -1.21 30.38 -0.57
C ALA A 173 -0.11 29.95 -1.56
N ALA A 174 0.69 30.90 -2.06
CA ALA A 174 1.83 30.60 -2.93
C ALA A 174 2.94 29.84 -2.18
N ALA A 175 3.24 30.22 -0.94
CA ALA A 175 4.20 29.52 -0.10
C ALA A 175 3.72 28.11 0.29
N ALA A 176 2.42 27.93 0.56
CA ALA A 176 1.82 26.61 0.78
C ALA A 176 1.88 25.73 -0.47
N SER A 177 1.56 26.27 -1.65
CA SER A 177 1.65 25.52 -2.91
C SER A 177 3.09 25.16 -3.29
N LYS A 178 4.07 26.00 -2.92
CA LYS A 178 5.49 25.72 -3.16
C LYS A 178 6.02 24.69 -2.16
N ALA A 179 5.61 24.76 -0.89
CA ALA A 179 5.91 23.75 0.11
C ALA A 179 5.25 22.38 -0.20
N GLU A 180 4.03 22.38 -0.75
CA GLU A 180 3.38 21.17 -1.27
C GLU A 180 4.09 20.62 -2.51
N ALA A 181 4.55 21.49 -3.42
CA ALA A 181 5.33 21.07 -4.59
C ALA A 181 6.72 20.54 -4.21
N ASP A 182 7.40 21.18 -3.26
CA ASP A 182 8.70 20.74 -2.75
C ASP A 182 8.55 19.46 -1.91
N ALA A 183 7.46 19.31 -1.14
CA ALA A 183 7.14 18.07 -0.43
C ALA A 183 6.70 16.94 -1.39
N ALA A 184 6.00 17.26 -2.47
CA ALA A 184 5.64 16.30 -3.52
C ALA A 184 6.88 15.86 -4.30
N ALA A 185 7.80 16.78 -4.62
CA ALA A 185 9.08 16.44 -5.26
C ALA A 185 9.98 15.61 -4.33
N ALA A 186 10.02 15.93 -3.02
CA ALA A 186 10.73 15.13 -2.02
C ALA A 186 10.08 13.75 -1.82
N ALA A 187 8.75 13.66 -1.85
CA ALA A 187 8.03 12.38 -1.79
C ALA A 187 8.22 11.55 -3.06
N GLU A 188 8.26 12.18 -4.24
CA GLU A 188 8.59 11.51 -5.50
C GLU A 188 10.02 10.99 -5.53
N ALA A 189 10.98 11.70 -4.93
CA ALA A 189 12.37 11.26 -4.81
C ALA A 189 12.56 10.14 -3.78
N ALA A 190 11.80 10.14 -2.68
CA ALA A 190 11.75 9.03 -1.72
C ALA A 190 11.02 7.80 -2.28
N ASP A 191 10.19 8.00 -3.31
CA ASP A 191 9.40 6.95 -3.95
C ASP A 191 10.13 6.35 -5.17
N VAL A 192 11.45 6.23 -5.11
CA VAL A 192 12.27 5.58 -6.15
C VAL A 192 12.92 4.34 -5.55
N ILE A 193 12.69 3.17 -6.16
CA ILE A 193 13.39 1.93 -5.80
C ILE A 193 14.36 1.59 -6.91
N VAL A 194 15.54 1.15 -6.53
CA VAL A 194 16.53 0.59 -7.45
C VAL A 194 16.25 -0.91 -7.61
N VAL A 195 15.91 -1.32 -8.82
CA VAL A 195 15.63 -2.70 -9.20
C VAL A 195 16.77 -3.23 -10.05
N THR A 196 17.32 -4.38 -9.66
CA THR A 196 18.29 -5.12 -10.46
C THR A 196 17.56 -6.14 -11.31
N ILE A 197 17.66 -6.03 -12.63
CA ILE A 197 17.04 -6.99 -13.53
C ILE A 197 17.90 -8.25 -13.61
N PRO A 198 17.34 -9.47 -13.43
CA PRO A 198 18.10 -10.72 -13.54
C PRO A 198 18.82 -10.91 -14.89
N SER A 199 18.22 -10.46 -16.00
CA SER A 199 18.83 -10.46 -17.33
C SER A 199 19.94 -9.42 -17.54
N LEU A 200 20.05 -8.42 -16.65
CA LEU A 200 21.11 -7.40 -16.65
C LEU A 200 21.61 -7.18 -15.21
N PRO A 201 22.31 -8.17 -14.62
CA PRO A 201 22.65 -8.17 -13.19
C PRO A 201 23.64 -7.05 -12.81
N GLU A 202 24.32 -6.44 -13.78
CA GLU A 202 25.27 -5.35 -13.57
C GLU A 202 24.61 -3.96 -13.64
N LYS A 203 23.29 -3.86 -13.90
CA LYS A 203 22.62 -2.59 -14.12
C LYS A 203 21.37 -2.41 -13.26
N GLU A 204 21.38 -1.30 -12.56
CA GLU A 204 20.34 -0.82 -11.64
C GLU A 204 19.35 0.09 -12.38
N ILE A 205 18.05 -0.15 -12.24
CA ILE A 205 16.97 0.65 -12.84
C ILE A 205 16.12 1.28 -11.76
N THR A 206 15.76 2.54 -11.92
CA THR A 206 14.97 3.28 -10.93
C THR A 206 13.48 3.23 -11.26
N VAL A 207 12.72 2.42 -10.52
CA VAL A 207 11.27 2.38 -10.66
C VAL A 207 10.65 3.43 -9.75
N GLY A 208 9.93 4.39 -10.32
CA GLY A 208 9.28 5.49 -9.59
C GLY A 208 7.94 5.14 -8.95
N SER A 209 7.09 6.15 -8.82
CA SER A 209 5.79 6.12 -8.10
C SER A 209 4.72 5.21 -8.72
N VAL A 210 4.95 4.68 -9.93
CA VAL A 210 3.99 3.84 -10.66
C VAL A 210 3.64 2.56 -9.90
N ARG A 211 4.61 2.00 -9.14
CA ARG A 211 4.42 0.79 -8.31
C ARG A 211 3.35 0.95 -7.23
N HIS A 212 3.08 2.17 -6.76
CA HIS A 212 2.09 2.43 -5.71
C HIS A 212 0.64 2.25 -6.18
N ARG A 213 0.42 2.19 -7.50
CA ARG A 213 -0.89 2.00 -8.14
C ARG A 213 -1.21 0.53 -8.44
N LEU A 214 -0.38 -0.39 -7.95
CA LEU A 214 -0.53 -1.84 -8.07
C LEU A 214 -1.93 -2.34 -7.66
N ALA A 215 -2.45 -1.87 -6.52
CA ALA A 215 -3.69 -2.37 -5.93
C ALA A 215 -4.96 -1.68 -6.45
N GLU A 216 -4.87 -0.82 -7.46
CA GLU A 216 -6.04 -0.16 -8.08
C GLU A 216 -7.14 -1.14 -8.54
N PRO A 217 -6.83 -2.31 -9.14
CA PRO A 217 -7.87 -3.25 -9.57
C PRO A 217 -8.73 -3.79 -8.42
N LEU A 218 -8.15 -3.97 -7.23
CA LEU A 218 -8.88 -4.45 -6.04
C LEU A 218 -9.89 -3.40 -5.55
N LEU A 219 -9.56 -2.12 -5.65
CA LEU A 219 -10.37 -1.01 -5.14
C LEU A 219 -11.36 -0.45 -6.15
N PHE A 220 -10.97 -0.37 -7.42
CA PHE A 220 -11.77 0.27 -8.48
C PHE A 220 -12.37 -0.73 -9.47
N GLY A 221 -12.03 -2.01 -9.33
CA GLY A 221 -12.43 -3.07 -10.23
C GLY A 221 -11.58 -3.13 -11.49
N THR A 222 -11.61 -4.27 -12.18
CA THR A 222 -10.92 -4.46 -13.47
C THR A 222 -11.61 -3.74 -14.63
N LYS A 223 -12.91 -3.47 -14.49
CA LYS A 223 -13.75 -2.76 -15.45
C LYS A 223 -14.42 -1.58 -14.74
N LYS A 224 -14.74 -0.52 -15.48
CA LYS A 224 -15.46 0.63 -14.92
C LYS A 224 -16.83 0.17 -14.41
N GLY A 225 -17.06 0.32 -13.10
CA GLY A 225 -18.28 -0.16 -12.43
C GLY A 225 -18.36 -1.68 -12.30
N GLY A 226 -17.22 -2.38 -12.39
CA GLY A 226 -17.15 -3.80 -12.07
C GLY A 226 -17.01 -4.04 -10.57
N ASP A 227 -17.26 -5.28 -10.16
CA ASP A 227 -17.20 -5.71 -8.77
C ASP A 227 -15.84 -5.37 -8.13
N THR A 228 -15.92 -4.75 -6.97
CA THR A 228 -14.75 -4.41 -6.15
C THR A 228 -14.71 -5.23 -4.87
N VAL A 229 -13.52 -5.29 -4.27
CA VAL A 229 -13.36 -5.90 -2.95
C VAL A 229 -14.20 -5.18 -1.89
N TRP A 230 -14.37 -3.86 -2.01
CA TRP A 230 -15.20 -3.08 -1.10
C TRP A 230 -16.68 -3.47 -1.19
N GLU A 231 -17.20 -3.66 -2.40
CA GLU A 231 -18.57 -4.12 -2.61
C GLU A 231 -18.78 -5.57 -2.16
N ALA A 232 -17.76 -6.42 -2.24
CA ALA A 232 -17.81 -7.77 -1.68
C ALA A 232 -17.93 -7.72 -0.15
N ILE A 233 -17.15 -6.85 0.52
CA ILE A 233 -17.27 -6.63 1.96
C ILE A 233 -18.67 -6.12 2.32
N GLY A 234 -19.17 -5.13 1.59
CA GLY A 234 -20.54 -4.62 1.77
C GLY A 234 -21.59 -5.72 1.66
N ARG A 235 -21.54 -6.53 0.60
CA ARG A 235 -22.46 -7.66 0.38
C ARG A 235 -22.40 -8.70 1.49
N ALA A 236 -21.20 -9.04 1.96
CA ALA A 236 -21.01 -9.99 3.06
C ALA A 236 -21.64 -9.47 4.37
N ILE A 237 -21.45 -8.20 4.69
CA ILE A 237 -21.95 -7.60 5.93
C ILE A 237 -23.46 -7.33 5.86
N GLU A 238 -23.99 -6.97 4.68
CA GLU A 238 -25.41 -6.70 4.50
C GLU A 238 -26.28 -7.97 4.36
N HIS A 239 -25.66 -9.15 4.44
CA HIS A 239 -26.35 -10.43 4.32
C HIS A 239 -27.52 -10.55 5.32
N GLU A 240 -28.66 -11.09 4.85
CA GLU A 240 -29.90 -11.17 5.62
C GLU A 240 -29.78 -12.01 6.89
N GLY A 241 -28.83 -12.94 6.92
CA GLY A 241 -28.53 -13.78 8.08
C GLY A 241 -27.87 -13.06 9.26
N LEU A 242 -27.44 -11.80 9.09
CA LEU A 242 -26.77 -11.02 10.13
C LEU A 242 -27.71 -9.98 10.75
N ASN A 243 -27.79 -9.96 12.08
CA ASN A 243 -28.53 -8.95 12.83
C ASN A 243 -27.80 -7.59 12.83
N THR A 244 -28.53 -6.50 13.02
CA THR A 244 -27.97 -5.13 13.03
C THR A 244 -26.80 -4.96 14.01
N TRP A 245 -26.86 -5.59 15.18
CA TRP A 245 -25.78 -5.53 16.16
C TRP A 245 -24.53 -6.28 15.69
N GLU A 246 -24.71 -7.47 15.10
CA GLU A 246 -23.60 -8.26 14.56
C GLU A 246 -22.90 -7.48 13.46
N ARG A 247 -23.65 -6.83 12.56
CA ARG A 247 -23.11 -5.98 11.49
C ARG A 247 -22.23 -4.85 12.03
N LEU A 248 -22.65 -4.20 13.12
CA LEU A 248 -21.85 -3.14 13.76
C LEU A 248 -20.56 -3.70 14.33
N THR A 249 -20.62 -4.82 15.06
CA THR A 249 -19.43 -5.47 15.64
C THR A 249 -18.44 -5.92 14.57
N ILE A 250 -18.91 -6.38 13.41
CA ILE A 250 -18.04 -6.83 12.31
C ILE A 250 -17.20 -5.68 11.75
N TRP A 251 -17.74 -4.46 11.71
CA TRP A 251 -16.99 -3.28 11.23
C TRP A 251 -15.84 -2.86 12.15
N ASP A 252 -15.87 -3.24 13.43
CA ASP A 252 -14.82 -2.91 14.39
C ASP A 252 -13.51 -3.68 14.14
N SER A 253 -13.59 -4.80 13.41
CA SER A 253 -12.47 -5.72 13.18
C SER A 253 -12.49 -6.28 11.76
N ILE A 254 -11.66 -5.67 10.90
CA ILE A 254 -11.44 -6.16 9.53
C ILE A 254 -10.01 -6.65 9.40
N GLY A 255 -9.86 -7.94 9.13
CA GLY A 255 -8.59 -8.56 8.77
C GLY A 255 -8.42 -8.64 7.26
N VAL A 256 -7.24 -8.29 6.75
CA VAL A 256 -6.87 -8.50 5.35
C VAL A 256 -5.72 -9.49 5.29
N ILE A 257 -5.90 -10.57 4.56
CA ILE A 257 -4.92 -11.64 4.38
C ILE A 257 -4.66 -11.88 2.88
N GLY A 258 -3.50 -12.45 2.59
CA GLY A 258 -3.05 -12.75 1.22
C GLY A 258 -1.77 -12.03 0.85
N ASN A 259 -1.14 -12.46 -0.24
CA ASN A 259 0.15 -11.91 -0.71
C ASN A 259 0.06 -10.42 -1.01
N MET A 260 -1.12 -9.93 -1.41
CA MET A 260 -1.33 -8.52 -1.71
C MET A 260 -1.30 -7.62 -0.48
N ALA A 261 -1.55 -8.17 0.72
CA ALA A 261 -1.55 -7.41 1.97
C ALA A 261 -0.14 -6.92 2.39
N ARG A 262 0.93 -7.47 1.80
CA ARG A 262 2.32 -7.07 2.09
C ARG A 262 2.76 -5.77 1.39
N PHE A 263 2.03 -5.34 0.35
CA PHE A 263 2.43 -4.18 -0.44
C PHE A 263 1.89 -2.87 0.15
N LYS A 264 2.78 -1.90 0.36
CA LYS A 264 2.40 -0.53 0.69
C LYS A 264 1.96 0.19 -0.60
N CYS A 265 0.68 0.48 -0.72
CA CYS A 265 0.14 1.26 -1.83
C CYS A 265 -0.19 2.68 -1.36
N LYS A 266 0.28 3.70 -2.09
CA LYS A 266 -0.10 5.10 -1.89
C LYS A 266 -1.22 5.46 -2.86
N PHE A 267 -2.38 5.81 -2.31
CA PHE A 267 -3.50 6.32 -3.10
C PHE A 267 -3.49 7.84 -3.06
N THR A 268 -3.02 8.48 -4.13
CA THR A 268 -3.36 9.88 -4.36
C THR A 268 -4.81 9.92 -4.83
N ARG A 269 -5.67 10.52 -3.99
CA ARG A 269 -7.07 10.78 -4.37
C ARG A 269 -7.06 11.80 -5.49
N GLN A 270 -6.86 11.36 -6.73
CA GLN A 270 -7.20 12.18 -7.89
C GLN A 270 -8.71 12.31 -7.88
N ILE A 271 -9.19 13.42 -7.32
CA ILE A 271 -10.57 13.86 -7.45
C ILE A 271 -10.77 14.02 -8.96
N ARG A 272 -11.36 13.00 -9.60
CA ARG A 272 -11.87 13.12 -10.96
C ARG A 272 -12.98 14.16 -10.90
N ASN A 273 -12.68 15.36 -11.38
CA ASN A 273 -13.69 16.36 -11.75
C ASN A 273 -14.52 15.86 -12.93
#